data_AF-A0A7W1HY94-F1
#
_entry.id   AF-A0A7W1HY94-F1
#
_cell.length_a   1.000
_cell.length_b   1.000
_cell.length_c   1.000
_cell.angle_alpha   90.00
_cell.angle_beta   90.00
_cell.angle_gamma   90.00
#
_symmetry.space_group_name_H-M   'P 1'
#
loop_
_entity.id
_entity.type
_entity.pdbx_description
1 polymer ?
#
loop_
_entity_poly.entity_id
_entity_poly.type
_entity_poly.pdbx_seq_one_letter_code
_entity_poly.pdbx_strand_id
1 'polypeptide(L)'
;NRELGRGVREEARKLARDHTIKGVQFIGCDVSLDGSYIEVKYESEDKEADLGPVKSGLERTYDASIALREFRFIERSGDAGGCDTCGLPLCCATWSGARNMGPVNVRLARQQGVTPNEKILGCCGEVKCCMRYEHDTYKEFKERAPFRNSTVNLGDREGKVVDYSMVKDSVFVQFGPKRTDQELLSLGSLARDNPGIIPADTEEWELPEPPEPTDS
;
A
#
# COMPACT_ATOMS: atom_id res chain seq x y z
N ASN A 1 0.48 23.16 -23.18
CA ASN A 1 0.30 22.62 -21.80
C ASN A 1 1.61 22.44 -21.04
N ARG A 2 2.66 21.78 -21.57
CA ARG A 2 3.94 21.59 -20.84
C ARG A 2 4.64 22.90 -20.42
N GLU A 3 4.63 23.93 -21.28
CA GLU A 3 5.20 25.25 -20.93
C GLU A 3 4.34 25.98 -19.90
N LEU A 4 3.01 25.92 -20.04
CA LEU A 4 2.07 26.47 -19.07
C LEU A 4 2.28 25.84 -17.67
N GLY A 5 2.39 24.51 -17.61
CA GLY A 5 2.65 23.79 -16.36
C GLY A 5 4.03 24.07 -15.75
N ARG A 6 5.00 24.53 -16.54
CA ARG A 6 6.26 25.06 -16.00
C ARG A 6 6.06 26.44 -15.38
N GLY A 7 5.37 27.34 -16.08
CA GLY A 7 5.05 28.68 -15.58
C GLY A 7 4.25 28.62 -14.28
N VAL A 8 3.21 27.78 -14.21
CA VAL A 8 2.39 27.60 -13.01
C VAL A 8 3.24 27.17 -11.81
N ARG A 9 4.18 26.23 -11.99
CA ARG A 9 5.06 25.80 -10.88
C ARG A 9 6.05 26.87 -10.45
N GLU A 10 6.56 27.67 -11.39
CA GLU A 10 7.45 28.78 -11.08
C GLU A 10 6.71 29.87 -10.29
N GLU A 11 5.48 30.19 -10.67
CA GLU A 11 4.63 31.14 -9.94
C GLU A 11 4.19 30.58 -8.58
N ALA A 12 3.85 29.29 -8.49
CA ALA A 12 3.51 28.64 -7.21
C ALA A 12 4.67 28.73 -6.20
N ARG A 13 5.90 28.50 -6.67
CA ARG A 13 7.12 28.67 -5.84
C ARG A 13 7.34 30.11 -5.42
N LYS A 14 7.02 31.07 -6.29
CA LYS A 14 7.14 32.50 -5.99
C LYS A 14 6.12 32.91 -4.92
N LEU A 15 4.85 32.56 -5.10
CA LEU A 15 3.79 32.79 -4.12
C LEU A 15 4.11 32.14 -2.77
N ALA A 16 4.61 30.91 -2.75
CA ALA A 16 5.03 30.27 -1.51
C ALA A 16 6.15 31.04 -0.78
N ARG A 17 7.13 31.57 -1.52
CA ARG A 17 8.17 32.44 -0.94
C ARG A 17 7.62 33.76 -0.43
N ASP A 18 6.75 34.41 -1.20
CA ASP A 18 6.15 35.70 -0.84
C ASP A 18 5.30 35.59 0.44
N HIS A 19 4.65 34.44 0.65
CA HIS A 19 3.89 34.13 1.86
C HIS A 19 4.70 33.43 2.97
N THR A 20 6.03 33.31 2.82
CA THR A 20 6.93 32.70 3.82
C THR A 20 6.56 31.24 4.17
N ILE A 21 5.96 30.51 3.23
CA ILE A 21 5.64 29.08 3.39
C ILE A 21 6.93 28.29 3.15
N LYS A 22 7.37 27.54 4.17
CA LYS A 22 8.60 26.73 4.15
C LYS A 22 8.24 25.25 4.09
N GLY A 23 9.22 24.41 3.73
CA GLY A 23 9.04 22.96 3.71
C GLY A 23 8.18 22.42 2.57
N VAL A 24 7.79 23.26 1.59
CA VAL A 24 6.93 22.86 0.45
C VAL A 24 7.68 22.90 -0.87
N GLN A 25 7.59 21.81 -1.64
CA GLN A 25 8.17 21.69 -2.98
C GLN A 25 7.10 21.36 -4.03
N PHE A 26 6.97 22.20 -5.06
CA PHE A 26 6.09 21.93 -6.20
C PHE A 26 6.77 21.05 -7.25
N ILE A 27 6.22 19.85 -7.44
CA ILE A 27 6.81 18.75 -8.23
C ILE A 27 6.21 18.75 -9.64
N GLY A 28 4.88 18.71 -9.74
CA GLY A 28 4.14 18.48 -10.98
C GLY A 28 3.00 19.47 -11.18
N CYS A 29 2.51 19.55 -12.42
CA CYS A 29 1.35 20.35 -12.78
C CYS A 29 0.67 19.71 -14.00
N ASP A 30 -0.61 19.40 -13.86
CA ASP A 30 -1.46 18.87 -14.91
C ASP A 30 -2.49 19.94 -15.27
N VAL A 31 -2.62 20.21 -16.57
CA VAL A 31 -3.48 21.27 -17.11
C VAL A 31 -4.51 20.59 -18.01
N SER A 32 -5.79 20.89 -17.78
CA SER A 32 -6.89 20.40 -18.62
C SER A 32 -6.71 20.86 -20.07
N LEU A 33 -7.39 20.17 -21.01
CA LEU A 33 -7.23 20.46 -22.44
C LEU A 33 -7.69 21.88 -22.81
N ASP A 34 -8.71 22.37 -22.12
CA ASP A 34 -9.28 23.71 -22.24
C ASP A 34 -8.58 24.76 -21.35
N GLY A 35 -7.66 24.34 -20.49
CA GLY A 35 -6.91 25.22 -19.58
C GLY A 35 -7.73 25.78 -18.41
N SER A 36 -9.00 25.41 -18.28
CA SER A 36 -9.91 25.88 -17.23
C SER A 36 -9.63 25.27 -15.86
N TYR A 37 -8.93 24.13 -15.82
CA TYR A 37 -8.60 23.41 -14.61
C TYR A 37 -7.11 23.05 -14.57
N ILE A 38 -6.48 23.31 -13.42
CA ILE A 38 -5.07 23.05 -13.19
C ILE A 38 -4.90 22.33 -11.86
N GLU A 39 -4.34 21.13 -11.90
CA GLU A 39 -3.94 20.36 -10.72
C GLU A 39 -2.44 20.56 -10.47
N VAL A 40 -2.08 21.16 -9.35
CA VAL A 40 -0.68 21.37 -8.95
C VAL A 40 -0.31 20.38 -7.85
N LYS A 41 0.74 19.61 -8.12
CA LYS A 41 1.25 18.54 -7.24
C LYS A 41 2.42 19.06 -6.39
N TYR A 42 2.31 18.97 -5.07
CA TYR A 42 3.32 19.45 -4.13
C TYR A 42 3.70 18.39 -3.09
N GLU A 43 4.91 18.44 -2.56
CA GLU A 43 5.36 17.67 -1.41
C GLU A 43 5.61 18.63 -0.25
N SER A 44 5.22 18.26 0.96
CA SER A 44 5.37 19.08 2.17
C SER A 44 6.01 18.27 3.29
N GLU A 45 6.98 18.85 3.99
CA GLU A 45 7.53 18.27 5.22
C GLU A 45 6.51 18.37 6.39
N ASP A 46 5.68 19.42 6.36
CA ASP A 46 4.63 19.67 7.35
C ASP A 46 3.26 19.20 6.81
N LYS A 47 2.55 18.38 7.60
CA LYS A 47 1.22 17.85 7.23
C LYS A 47 0.12 18.92 7.15
N GLU A 48 0.36 20.11 7.70
CA GLU A 48 -0.61 21.21 7.83
C GLU A 48 -0.13 22.50 7.14
N ALA A 49 0.63 22.40 6.05
CA ALA A 49 1.04 23.59 5.31
C ALA A 49 -0.19 24.32 4.71
N ASP A 50 -0.47 25.54 5.18
CA ASP A 50 -1.53 26.38 4.62
C ASP A 50 -1.13 26.91 3.25
N LEU A 51 -1.66 26.27 2.19
CA LEU A 51 -1.46 26.67 0.81
C LEU A 51 -2.62 27.49 0.23
N GLY A 52 -3.56 27.93 1.06
CA GLY A 52 -4.66 28.82 0.66
C GLY A 52 -4.20 30.07 -0.09
N PRO A 53 -3.14 30.77 0.36
CA PRO A 53 -2.60 31.94 -0.36
C PRO A 53 -2.03 31.58 -1.74
N VAL A 54 -1.36 30.43 -1.87
CA VAL A 54 -0.80 29.95 -3.14
C VAL A 54 -1.92 29.60 -4.11
N LYS A 55 -2.95 28.86 -3.66
CA LYS A 55 -4.12 28.54 -4.47
C LYS A 55 -4.79 29.81 -5.01
N SER A 56 -5.08 30.76 -4.12
CA SER A 56 -5.75 32.01 -4.48
C SER A 56 -4.93 32.87 -5.46
N GLY A 57 -3.60 32.90 -5.29
CA GLY A 57 -2.70 33.62 -6.20
C GLY A 57 -2.63 32.99 -7.59
N LEU A 58 -2.68 31.65 -7.67
CA LEU A 58 -2.71 30.92 -8.93
C LEU A 58 -4.05 31.10 -9.65
N GLU A 59 -5.18 31.00 -8.94
CA GLU A 59 -6.53 31.22 -9.51
C GLU A 59 -6.63 32.62 -10.16
N ARG A 60 -6.10 33.65 -9.49
CA ARG A 60 -6.07 35.03 -10.01
C ARG A 60 -5.16 35.21 -11.23
N THR A 61 -4.02 34.52 -11.25
CA THR A 61 -3.03 34.67 -12.33
C THR A 61 -3.45 33.97 -13.61
N TYR A 62 -4.06 32.79 -13.48
CA TYR A 62 -4.35 31.91 -14.61
C TYR A 62 -5.83 31.85 -15.01
N ASP A 63 -6.72 32.51 -14.26
CA ASP A 63 -8.18 32.49 -14.50
C ASP A 63 -8.72 31.05 -14.67
N ALA A 64 -8.22 30.15 -13.82
CA ALA A 64 -8.47 28.72 -13.88
C ALA A 64 -8.78 28.20 -12.47
N SER A 65 -9.58 27.14 -12.37
CA SER A 65 -9.82 26.43 -11.11
C SER A 65 -8.56 25.66 -10.71
N ILE A 66 -8.01 25.98 -9.55
CA ILE A 66 -6.77 25.38 -9.06
C ILE A 66 -7.08 24.33 -7.99
N ALA A 67 -6.60 23.11 -8.21
CA ALA A 67 -6.54 22.08 -7.17
C ALA A 67 -5.09 21.90 -6.74
N LEU A 68 -4.86 21.91 -5.43
CA LEU A 68 -3.57 21.52 -4.85
C LEU A 68 -3.69 20.11 -4.34
N ARG A 69 -2.75 19.26 -4.73
CA ARG A 69 -2.70 17.85 -4.34
C ARG A 69 -1.33 17.50 -3.79
N GLU A 70 -1.31 16.86 -2.64
CA GLU A 70 -0.08 16.29 -2.09
C GLU A 70 0.40 15.14 -3.00
N PHE A 71 1.64 15.23 -3.44
CA PHE A 71 2.27 14.28 -4.34
C PHE A 71 2.69 13.04 -3.56
N ARG A 72 2.42 11.87 -4.14
CA ARG A 72 2.91 10.58 -3.64
C ARG A 72 3.79 9.94 -4.69
N PHE A 73 4.98 9.46 -4.30
CA PHE A 73 5.95 8.82 -5.22
C PHE A 73 5.35 7.69 -6.07
N ILE A 74 4.33 6.99 -5.54
CA ILE A 74 3.57 5.95 -6.25
C ILE A 74 2.97 6.45 -7.57
N GLU A 75 2.54 7.71 -7.65
CA GLU A 75 1.86 8.26 -8.82
C GLU A 75 2.80 8.39 -10.01
N ARG A 76 4.02 8.90 -9.79
CA ARG A 76 5.01 9.06 -10.87
C ARG A 76 5.50 7.72 -11.41
N SER A 77 5.67 6.72 -10.56
CA SER A 77 5.98 5.35 -11.02
C SER A 77 4.81 4.75 -11.81
N GLY A 78 3.57 5.00 -11.39
CA GLY A 78 2.39 4.56 -12.13
C GLY A 78 2.27 5.20 -13.51
N ASP A 79 2.55 6.49 -13.62
CA ASP A 79 2.46 7.25 -14.88
C ASP A 79 3.63 6.94 -15.84
N ALA A 80 4.84 6.70 -15.30
CA ALA A 80 5.99 6.28 -16.09
C ALA A 80 5.87 4.84 -16.59
N GLY A 81 5.18 3.98 -15.82
CA GLY A 81 5.11 2.55 -16.10
C GLY A 81 6.45 1.83 -15.92
N GLY A 82 6.54 0.61 -16.44
CA GLY A 82 7.72 -0.25 -16.35
C GLY A 82 7.45 -1.55 -15.58
N CYS A 83 8.52 -2.23 -15.18
CA CYS A 83 8.46 -3.47 -14.41
C CYS A 83 9.13 -3.29 -13.03
N ASP A 84 8.58 -3.94 -12.01
CA ASP A 84 9.21 -4.03 -10.70
C ASP A 84 10.28 -5.13 -10.68
N THR A 85 11.05 -5.19 -9.60
CA THR A 85 12.00 -6.25 -9.22
C THR A 85 11.43 -7.67 -9.24
N CYS A 86 10.10 -7.82 -9.22
CA CYS A 86 9.43 -9.13 -9.40
C CYS A 86 9.30 -9.56 -10.87
N GLY A 87 9.69 -8.70 -11.83
CA GLY A 87 9.58 -8.95 -13.26
C GLY A 87 8.19 -8.67 -13.85
N LEU A 88 7.21 -8.29 -13.03
CA LEU A 88 5.86 -7.92 -13.46
C LEU A 88 5.76 -6.40 -13.70
N PRO A 89 4.79 -5.94 -14.53
CA PRO A 89 4.49 -4.52 -14.65
C PRO A 89 4.17 -3.88 -13.29
N LEU A 90 4.56 -2.62 -13.10
CA LEU A 90 4.32 -1.90 -11.85
C LEU A 90 2.83 -1.95 -11.46
N CYS A 91 2.52 -2.39 -10.24
CA CYS A 91 1.13 -2.54 -9.78
C CYS A 91 0.32 -1.23 -9.89
N CYS A 92 0.96 -0.08 -9.63
CA CYS A 92 0.35 1.25 -9.75
C CYS A 92 0.16 1.73 -11.20
N ALA A 93 0.77 1.07 -12.18
CA ALA A 93 0.52 1.27 -13.61
C ALA A 93 -0.57 0.31 -14.13
N THR A 94 -0.69 -0.87 -13.53
CA THR A 94 -1.62 -1.93 -13.99
C THR A 94 -3.05 -1.74 -13.49
N TRP A 95 -3.26 -1.26 -12.26
CA TRP A 95 -4.58 -1.08 -11.66
C TRP A 95 -4.65 0.27 -10.91
N SER A 96 -5.73 1.03 -11.10
CA SER A 96 -5.95 2.36 -10.52
C SER A 96 -6.02 2.43 -8.98
N GLY A 97 -6.78 1.54 -8.34
CA GLY A 97 -6.84 1.39 -6.88
C GLY A 97 -5.51 1.13 -6.15
N ALA A 98 -4.44 0.68 -6.83
CA ALA A 98 -3.13 0.57 -6.17
C ALA A 98 -2.54 1.92 -5.76
N ARG A 99 -2.95 3.00 -6.43
CA ARG A 99 -2.60 4.39 -6.08
C ARG A 99 -3.34 4.90 -4.85
N ASN A 100 -4.46 4.26 -4.49
CA ASN A 100 -5.36 4.69 -3.42
C ASN A 100 -5.14 3.93 -2.10
N MET A 101 -4.28 2.92 -2.07
CA MET A 101 -4.09 2.03 -0.90
C MET A 101 -3.38 2.67 0.30
N GLY A 102 -2.92 3.93 0.17
CA GLY A 102 -2.17 4.62 1.22
C GLY A 102 -0.74 4.09 1.39
N PRO A 103 0.05 4.70 2.29
CA PRO A 103 1.42 4.26 2.55
C PRO A 103 1.43 2.89 3.24
N VAL A 104 2.42 2.06 2.89
CA VAL A 104 2.61 0.74 3.48
C VAL A 104 3.73 0.78 4.52
N ASN A 105 3.45 0.36 5.74
CA ASN A 105 4.44 0.29 6.81
C ASN A 105 5.26 -1.01 6.71
N VAL A 106 6.55 -0.95 7.05
CA VAL A 106 7.44 -2.11 7.21
C VAL A 106 6.87 -3.17 8.17
N ARG A 107 6.07 -2.76 9.17
CA ARG A 107 5.33 -3.69 10.05
C ARG A 107 4.45 -4.66 9.26
N LEU A 108 3.79 -4.19 8.20
CA LEU A 108 2.93 -5.01 7.34
C LEU A 108 3.72 -6.13 6.66
N ALA A 109 4.89 -5.79 6.11
CA ALA A 109 5.77 -6.77 5.47
C ALA A 109 6.22 -7.86 6.47
N ARG A 110 6.52 -7.46 7.73
CA ARG A 110 6.90 -8.41 8.79
C ARG A 110 5.76 -9.37 9.17
N GLN A 111 4.53 -8.86 9.30
CA GLN A 111 3.35 -9.68 9.57
C GLN A 111 3.18 -10.75 8.49
N GLN A 112 3.44 -10.39 7.23
CA GLN A 112 3.40 -11.29 6.07
C GLN A 112 4.58 -12.26 5.96
N GLY A 113 5.44 -12.33 6.97
CA GLY A 113 6.61 -13.21 6.98
C GLY A 113 7.73 -12.76 6.04
N VAL A 114 7.66 -11.54 5.51
CA VAL A 114 8.69 -10.98 4.64
C VAL A 114 9.76 -10.32 5.49
N THR A 115 11.01 -10.78 5.34
CA THR A 115 12.15 -10.13 6.00
C THR A 115 12.37 -8.75 5.38
N PRO A 116 12.42 -7.67 6.20
CA PRO A 116 12.61 -6.34 5.68
C PRO A 116 14.01 -6.19 5.09
N ASN A 117 14.07 -6.03 3.77
CA ASN A 117 15.28 -5.74 3.02
C ASN A 117 14.91 -4.86 1.81
N GLU A 118 15.90 -4.46 1.02
CA GLU A 118 15.70 -3.61 -0.17
C GLU A 118 14.73 -4.21 -1.19
N LYS A 119 14.48 -5.53 -1.18
CA LYS A 119 13.55 -6.19 -2.11
C LYS A 119 12.08 -5.94 -1.78
N ILE A 120 11.76 -5.42 -0.59
CA ILE A 120 10.38 -5.05 -0.23
C ILE A 120 10.00 -3.66 -0.77
N LEU A 121 10.98 -2.89 -1.23
CA LEU A 121 10.77 -1.57 -1.80
C LEU A 121 10.37 -1.72 -3.27
N GLY A 122 9.38 -0.94 -3.69
CA GLY A 122 9.03 -0.81 -5.10
C GLY A 122 9.96 0.18 -5.80
N CYS A 123 9.84 0.28 -7.13
CA CYS A 123 10.60 1.27 -7.92
C CYS A 123 10.31 2.73 -7.53
N CYS A 124 9.23 2.98 -6.80
CA CYS A 124 8.91 4.29 -6.23
C CYS A 124 9.72 4.64 -4.97
N GLY A 125 10.51 3.70 -4.42
CA GLY A 125 11.27 3.87 -3.18
C GLY A 125 10.49 3.56 -1.89
N GLU A 126 9.17 3.39 -2.00
CA GLU A 126 8.28 3.01 -0.90
C GLU A 126 8.10 1.49 -0.80
N VAL A 127 7.60 1.01 0.34
CA VAL A 127 7.22 -0.42 0.49
C VAL A 127 6.15 -0.78 -0.54
N LYS A 128 6.30 -1.93 -1.19
CA LYS A 128 5.43 -2.37 -2.29
C LYS A 128 3.95 -2.38 -1.89
N CYS A 129 3.13 -1.71 -2.70
CA CYS A 129 1.68 -1.65 -2.52
C CYS A 129 0.98 -3.02 -2.59
N CYS A 130 1.61 -4.05 -3.19
CA CYS A 130 1.08 -5.42 -3.17
C CYS A 130 0.93 -5.97 -1.74
N MET A 131 1.77 -5.56 -0.80
CA MET A 131 1.65 -5.97 0.61
C MET A 131 0.32 -5.50 1.19
N ARG A 132 -0.14 -4.29 0.85
CA ARG A 132 -1.45 -3.80 1.29
C ARG A 132 -2.59 -4.52 0.59
N TYR A 133 -2.44 -4.80 -0.70
CA TYR A 133 -3.43 -5.55 -1.48
C TYR A 133 -3.67 -6.95 -0.93
N GLU A 134 -2.61 -7.67 -0.57
CA GLU A 134 -2.69 -9.05 -0.06
C GLU A 134 -3.13 -9.13 1.41
N HIS A 135 -3.05 -8.03 2.14
CA HIS A 135 -3.27 -7.99 3.59
C HIS A 135 -4.63 -8.58 4.02
N ASP A 136 -5.71 -8.14 3.39
CA ASP A 136 -7.06 -8.51 3.83
C ASP A 136 -7.31 -9.99 3.54
N THR A 137 -6.82 -10.50 2.41
CA THR A 137 -6.83 -11.94 2.08
C THR A 137 -6.03 -12.76 3.09
N TYR A 138 -4.87 -12.26 3.54
CA TYR A 138 -4.06 -12.95 4.54
C TYR A 138 -4.70 -12.92 5.94
N LYS A 139 -5.40 -11.84 6.28
CA LYS A 139 -6.21 -11.77 7.50
C LYS A 139 -7.34 -12.80 7.47
N GLU A 140 -8.13 -12.84 6.41
CA GLU A 140 -9.22 -13.82 6.22
C GLU A 140 -8.71 -15.27 6.22
N PHE A 141 -7.49 -15.52 5.73
CA PHE A 141 -6.85 -16.82 5.84
C PHE A 141 -6.59 -17.19 7.31
N LYS A 142 -6.02 -16.28 8.10
CA LYS A 142 -5.70 -16.51 9.52
C LYS A 142 -6.93 -16.78 10.37
N GLU A 143 -8.05 -16.11 10.08
CA GLU A 143 -9.35 -16.33 10.76
C GLU A 143 -9.92 -17.74 10.57
N ARG A 144 -9.47 -18.47 9.53
CA ARG A 144 -9.92 -19.83 9.23
C ARG A 144 -8.83 -20.88 9.44
N ALA A 145 -7.58 -20.48 9.37
CA ALA A 145 -6.45 -21.40 9.45
C ALA A 145 -6.23 -21.87 10.89
N PRO A 146 -5.90 -23.15 11.10
CA PRO A 146 -5.54 -23.66 12.42
C PRO A 146 -4.25 -22.99 12.93
N PHE A 147 -4.15 -22.75 14.25
CA PHE A 147 -2.99 -22.10 14.86
C PHE A 147 -1.67 -22.85 14.56
N ARG A 148 -0.55 -22.13 14.43
CA ARG A 148 0.74 -22.74 14.10
C ARG A 148 1.20 -23.58 15.30
N ASN A 149 1.67 -24.79 15.05
CA ASN A 149 1.95 -25.81 16.06
C ASN A 149 0.73 -26.51 16.66
N SER A 150 -0.49 -26.20 16.21
CA SER A 150 -1.64 -27.02 16.56
C SER A 150 -1.56 -28.39 15.90
N THR A 151 -2.22 -29.34 16.54
CA THR A 151 -2.45 -30.67 16.00
C THR A 151 -3.71 -30.66 15.16
N VAL A 152 -3.65 -31.27 13.98
CA VAL A 152 -4.77 -31.47 13.06
C VAL A 152 -4.89 -32.93 12.68
N ASN A 153 -6.13 -33.38 12.47
CA ASN A 153 -6.45 -34.70 11.97
C ASN A 153 -6.71 -34.66 10.45
N LEU A 154 -6.31 -35.71 9.75
CA LEU A 154 -6.69 -35.96 8.37
C LEU A 154 -6.97 -37.46 8.22
N GLY A 155 -8.25 -37.85 8.21
CA GLY A 155 -8.65 -39.24 8.37
C GLY A 155 -8.08 -39.84 9.67
N ASP A 156 -7.36 -40.97 9.55
CA ASP A 156 -6.73 -41.66 10.70
C ASP A 156 -5.33 -41.12 11.08
N ARG A 157 -4.89 -40.02 10.43
CA ARG A 157 -3.55 -39.46 10.61
C ARG A 157 -3.62 -38.19 11.45
N GLU A 158 -2.80 -38.13 12.48
CA GLU A 158 -2.58 -36.93 13.27
C GLU A 158 -1.28 -36.25 12.84
N GLY A 159 -1.33 -34.94 12.60
CA GLY A 159 -0.17 -34.16 12.18
C GLY A 159 -0.13 -32.78 12.82
N LYS A 160 1.05 -32.16 12.80
CA LYS A 160 1.28 -30.84 13.40
C LYS A 160 1.42 -29.78 12.32
N VAL A 161 0.70 -28.67 12.47
CA VAL A 161 0.81 -27.52 11.55
C VAL A 161 2.16 -26.84 11.75
N VAL A 162 3.01 -26.85 10.72
CA VAL A 162 4.38 -26.30 10.77
C VAL A 162 4.52 -24.95 10.07
N ASP A 163 3.73 -24.70 9.04
CA ASP A 163 3.81 -23.45 8.28
C ASP A 163 2.53 -23.19 7.46
N TYR A 164 2.42 -22.00 6.88
CA TYR A 164 1.28 -21.58 6.08
C TYR A 164 1.66 -21.28 4.63
N SER A 165 0.74 -21.58 3.72
CA SER A 165 0.77 -21.08 2.34
C SER A 165 -0.52 -20.31 2.09
N MET A 166 -0.53 -19.05 2.52
CA MET A 166 -1.73 -18.18 2.49
C MET A 166 -2.23 -17.99 1.04
N VAL A 167 -1.31 -17.81 0.08
CA VAL A 167 -1.62 -17.67 -1.35
C VAL A 167 -2.34 -18.91 -1.92
N LYS A 168 -2.07 -20.10 -1.38
CA LYS A 168 -2.69 -21.37 -1.81
C LYS A 168 -3.87 -21.79 -0.93
N ASP A 169 -4.31 -20.94 0.00
CA ASP A 169 -5.31 -21.27 1.02
C ASP A 169 -5.05 -22.62 1.71
N SER A 170 -3.77 -22.86 2.06
CA SER A 170 -3.29 -24.15 2.53
C SER A 170 -2.32 -24.04 3.70
N VAL A 171 -2.18 -25.12 4.48
CA VAL A 171 -1.22 -25.25 5.59
C VAL A 171 -0.28 -26.43 5.35
N PHE A 172 0.96 -26.30 5.79
CA PHE A 172 1.91 -27.39 5.83
C PHE A 172 1.73 -28.17 7.14
N VAL A 173 1.46 -29.47 7.01
CA VAL A 173 1.25 -30.38 8.13
C VAL A 173 2.34 -31.45 8.15
N GLN A 174 2.94 -31.65 9.31
CA GLN A 174 3.99 -32.61 9.57
C GLN A 174 3.40 -33.86 10.23
N PHE A 175 3.43 -35.00 9.54
CA PHE A 175 2.89 -36.27 10.06
C PHE A 175 3.95 -37.21 10.66
N GLY A 176 5.23 -36.93 10.42
CA GLY A 176 6.35 -37.75 10.90
C GLY A 176 7.53 -36.92 11.42
N PRO A 177 8.65 -37.54 11.80
CA PRO A 177 9.82 -36.84 12.31
C PRO A 177 10.69 -36.22 11.19
N LYS A 178 10.56 -36.67 9.93
CA LYS A 178 11.39 -36.18 8.83
C LYS A 178 10.69 -35.04 8.10
N ARG A 179 11.47 -34.07 7.61
CA ARG A 179 10.94 -32.97 6.80
C ARG A 179 10.23 -33.43 5.51
N THR A 180 10.56 -34.62 5.00
CA THR A 180 9.90 -35.23 3.84
C THR A 180 8.44 -35.64 4.11
N ASP A 181 8.06 -35.75 5.39
CA ASP A 181 6.72 -36.16 5.82
C ASP A 181 5.80 -34.93 5.98
N GLN A 182 6.19 -33.80 5.38
CA GLN A 182 5.40 -32.57 5.29
C GLN A 182 4.51 -32.62 4.06
N GLU A 183 3.21 -32.44 4.28
CA GLU A 183 2.22 -32.34 3.22
C GLU A 183 1.56 -30.97 3.24
N LEU A 184 1.27 -30.43 2.05
CA LEU A 184 0.52 -29.20 1.89
C LEU A 184 -0.96 -29.55 1.74
N LEU A 185 -1.78 -29.11 2.70
CA LEU A 185 -3.20 -29.43 2.76
C LEU A 185 -4.04 -28.16 2.70
N SER A 186 -5.10 -28.18 1.89
CA SER A 186 -6.05 -27.07 1.82
C SER A 186 -6.86 -26.96 3.11
N LEU A 187 -7.25 -25.73 3.47
CA LEU A 187 -8.12 -25.50 4.63
C LEU A 187 -9.47 -26.23 4.50
N GLY A 188 -10.03 -26.30 3.29
CA GLY A 188 -11.29 -27.02 3.04
C GLY A 188 -11.21 -28.53 3.31
N SER A 189 -10.06 -29.16 3.05
CA SER A 189 -9.85 -30.58 3.37
C SER A 189 -9.76 -30.81 4.87
N LEU A 190 -9.06 -29.92 5.59
CA LEU A 190 -8.85 -30.03 7.03
C LEU A 190 -10.09 -29.67 7.85
N ALA A 191 -10.92 -28.73 7.38
CA ALA A 191 -12.11 -28.28 8.10
C ALA A 191 -13.10 -29.42 8.40
N ARG A 192 -13.16 -30.45 7.54
CA ARG A 192 -14.06 -31.60 7.71
C ARG A 192 -13.72 -32.42 8.95
N ASP A 193 -12.43 -32.66 9.16
CA ASP A 193 -11.93 -33.55 10.21
C ASP A 193 -11.60 -32.76 11.51
N ASN A 194 -11.69 -31.43 11.48
CA ASN A 194 -11.29 -30.54 12.58
C ASN A 194 -12.33 -29.42 12.86
N PRO A 195 -13.60 -29.76 13.18
CA PRO A 195 -14.68 -28.76 13.33
C PRO A 195 -14.52 -27.81 14.52
N GLY A 196 -13.68 -28.14 15.50
CA GLY A 196 -13.46 -27.37 16.73
C GLY A 196 -12.09 -26.71 16.83
N ILE A 197 -11.35 -26.58 15.72
CA ILE A 197 -10.00 -26.04 15.78
C ILE A 197 -10.01 -24.54 16.06
N ILE A 198 -9.12 -24.11 16.96
CA ILE A 198 -8.96 -22.69 17.27
C ILE A 198 -8.20 -22.03 16.11
N PRO A 199 -8.77 -20.97 15.51
CA PRO A 199 -8.11 -20.22 14.46
C PRO A 199 -6.78 -19.59 14.90
N ALA A 200 -5.98 -19.18 13.92
CA ALA A 200 -4.81 -18.38 14.19
C ALA A 200 -5.23 -17.00 14.74
N ASP A 201 -4.49 -16.50 15.73
CA ASP A 201 -4.71 -15.17 16.27
C ASP A 201 -4.50 -14.10 15.19
N THR A 202 -5.46 -13.17 15.11
CA THR A 202 -5.53 -12.08 14.15
C THR A 202 -5.28 -10.71 14.77
N GLU A 203 -5.18 -10.59 16.10
CA GLU A 203 -4.88 -9.32 16.77
C GLU A 203 -3.58 -8.71 16.24
N GLU A 204 -2.60 -9.56 15.92
CA GLU A 204 -1.33 -9.12 15.35
C GLU A 204 -1.49 -8.47 13.95
N TRP A 205 -2.60 -8.70 13.25
CA TRP A 205 -2.90 -8.24 11.88
C TRP A 205 -3.91 -7.10 11.81
N GLU A 206 -4.32 -6.55 12.95
CA GLU A 206 -5.10 -5.32 12.94
C GLU A 206 -4.22 -4.15 12.49
N LEU A 207 -4.73 -3.40 11.52
CA LEU A 207 -4.10 -2.16 11.09
C LEU A 207 -4.37 -1.09 12.16
N PRO A 208 -3.39 -0.23 12.46
CA PRO A 208 -3.64 0.91 13.32
C PRO A 208 -4.79 1.73 12.72
N GLU A 209 -5.73 2.13 13.56
CA GLU A 209 -6.81 3.02 13.15
C GLU A 209 -6.20 4.29 12.53
N PRO A 210 -6.74 4.79 11.41
CA PRO A 210 -6.33 6.08 10.90
C PRO A 210 -6.52 7.13 12.00
N PRO A 211 -5.62 8.12 12.12
CA PRO A 211 -5.81 9.18 13.11
C PRO A 211 -7.19 9.80 12.91
N GLU A 212 -7.95 9.96 13.99
CA GLU A 212 -9.24 10.64 13.95
C GLU A 212 -9.07 11.99 13.24
N PRO A 213 -9.99 12.37 12.34
CA PRO A 213 -9.96 13.70 11.77
C PRO A 213 -10.02 14.69 12.93
N THR A 214 -8.95 15.47 13.10
CA THR A 214 -8.94 16.57 14.04
C THR A 214 -9.99 17.56 13.55
N ASP A 215 -11.15 17.58 14.21
CA ASP A 215 -12.17 18.60 14.00
C ASP A 215 -11.51 19.97 14.19
N SER A 216 -11.38 20.71 13.09
CA SER A 216 -10.96 22.11 13.04
C SER A 216 -12.05 22.94 12.39
#